data_AF-A0A398BUM7-F1
#
_entry.id   AF-A0A398BUM7-F1
#
_cell.length_a   1.000
_cell.length_b   1.000
_cell.length_c   1.000
_cell.angle_alpha   90.00
_cell.angle_beta   90.00
_cell.angle_gamma   90.00
#
_symmetry.space_group_name_H-M   'P 1'
#
loop_
_entity.id
_entity.type
_entity.pdbx_description
1 polymer ?
#
loop_
_entity_poly.entity_id
_entity_poly.type
_entity_poly.pdbx_seq_one_letter_code
_entity_poly.pdbx_strand_id
1 'polypeptide(L)' 'MNASMELNLDEMLRIKLEVLRREHRDLDEAIGALEATGRPDQLTLRRLKKQKLALKDQIVKIEDQLIPDIIA' A
#
# COMPACT_ATOMS: atom_id res chain seq x y z
N MET A 1 -22.02 -5.04 23.73
CA MET A 1 -22.13 -5.61 22.35
C MET A 1 -21.16 -4.93 21.35
N ASN A 2 -20.07 -4.27 21.80
CA ASN A 2 -19.17 -3.52 20.88
C ASN A 2 -17.93 -4.31 20.42
N ALA A 3 -17.43 -5.24 21.24
CA ALA A 3 -16.22 -6.01 20.94
C ALA A 3 -16.31 -6.82 19.63
N SER A 4 -17.50 -7.32 19.28
CA SER A 4 -17.71 -8.05 18.03
C SER A 4 -17.63 -7.16 16.79
N MET A 5 -17.99 -5.87 16.89
CA MET A 5 -17.90 -4.92 15.77
C MET A 5 -16.44 -4.48 15.54
N GLU A 6 -15.69 -4.29 16.63
CA GLU A 6 -14.26 -3.93 16.60
C GLU A 6 -13.41 -5.05 15.97
N LEU A 7 -13.64 -6.31 16.36
CA LEU A 7 -12.95 -7.46 15.75
C LEU A 7 -13.17 -7.56 14.22
N ASN A 8 -14.39 -7.26 13.76
CA ASN A 8 -14.72 -7.24 12.32
C ASN A 8 -14.02 -6.10 11.57
N LEU A 9 -13.84 -4.94 12.21
CA LEU A 9 -13.16 -3.80 11.61
C LEU A 9 -11.65 -4.06 11.48
N ASP A 10 -11.03 -4.60 12.53
CA ASP A 10 -9.61 -4.94 12.53
C ASP A 10 -9.29 -6.02 11.48
N GLU A 11 -10.14 -7.03 11.36
CA GLU A 11 -10.00 -8.07 10.34
C GLU A 11 -10.13 -7.48 8.93
N MET A 12 -11.11 -6.59 8.70
CA MET A 12 -11.27 -5.89 7.43
C MET A 12 -10.05 -5.01 7.09
N LEU A 13 -9.51 -4.28 8.07
CA LEU A 13 -8.32 -3.45 7.90
C LEU A 13 -7.09 -4.31 7.58
N ARG A 14 -6.93 -5.48 8.20
CA ARG A 14 -5.85 -6.43 7.90
C ARG A 14 -5.95 -6.96 6.47
N ILE A 15 -7.14 -7.36 6.03
CA ILE A 15 -7.36 -7.82 4.64
C ILE A 15 -7.02 -6.69 3.66
N LYS A 16 -7.50 -5.47 3.94
CA LYS A 16 -7.20 -4.30 3.10
C LYS A 16 -5.70 -3.99 3.05
N LEU A 17 -5.00 -4.11 4.18
CA LEU A 17 -3.56 -3.92 4.28
C LEU A 17 -2.80 -4.93 3.40
N GLU A 18 -3.20 -6.20 3.42
CA GLU A 18 -2.59 -7.23 2.57
C GLU A 18 -2.79 -6.95 1.08
N VAL A 19 -3.99 -6.53 0.69
CA VAL A 19 -4.30 -6.14 -0.70
C VAL A 19 -3.41 -4.97 -1.13
N LEU A 20 -3.36 -3.89 -0.34
CA LEU A 20 -2.54 -2.73 -0.67
C LEU A 20 -1.04 -3.05 -0.73
N ARG A 21 -0.55 -3.90 0.18
CA ARG A 21 0.85 -4.36 0.16
C ARG A 21 1.16 -5.18 -1.09
N ARG A 22 0.22 -6.01 -1.55
CA ARG A 22 0.35 -6.75 -2.82
C ARG A 22 0.38 -5.79 -4.00
N GLU A 23 -0.59 -4.90 -4.11
CA GLU A 23 -0.65 -3.89 -5.19
C GLU A 23 0.63 -3.04 -5.22
N HIS A 24 1.15 -2.63 -4.06
CA HIS A 24 2.39 -1.87 -3.98
C HIS A 24 3.60 -2.65 -4.51
N ARG A 25 3.69 -3.96 -4.25
CA ARG A 25 4.75 -4.81 -4.81
C ARG A 25 4.61 -4.97 -6.32
N ASP A 26 3.40 -5.25 -6.80
CA ASP A 26 3.12 -5.39 -8.23
C ASP A 26 3.50 -4.10 -8.98
N LEU A 27 3.24 -2.94 -8.38
CA LEU A 27 3.61 -1.64 -8.94
C LEU A 27 5.13 -1.42 -8.96
N ASP A 28 5.85 -1.95 -7.96
CA ASP A 28 7.31 -1.88 -7.92
C ASP A 28 7.96 -2.74 -9.00
N GLU A 29 7.44 -3.96 -9.20
CA GLU A 29 7.87 -4.84 -10.28
C GLU A 29 7.60 -4.21 -11.66
N ALA A 30 6.44 -3.59 -11.83
CA ALA A 30 6.11 -2.87 -13.07
C ALA A 30 7.04 -1.67 -13.33
N ILE A 31 7.40 -0.91 -12.29
CA ILE A 31 8.38 0.18 -12.40
C ILE A 31 9.74 -0.40 -12.79
N GLY A 32 10.21 -1.46 -12.12
CA GLY A 32 11.50 -2.09 -12.41
C GLY A 32 11.57 -2.65 -13.84
N ALA A 33 10.51 -3.30 -14.30
CA ALA A 33 10.40 -3.79 -15.68
C ALA A 33 10.44 -2.65 -16.70
N LEU A 34 9.76 -1.53 -16.42
CA LEU A 34 9.77 -0.36 -17.29
C LEU A 34 11.14 0.34 -17.30
N GLU A 35 11.80 0.46 -16.15
CA GLU A 35 13.16 1.03 -16.05
C GLU A 35 14.21 0.16 -16.73
N ALA A 36 14.03 -1.16 -16.76
CA ALA A 36 14.89 -2.08 -17.48
C ALA A 36 14.77 -1.95 -19.02
N THR A 37 13.71 -1.30 -19.52
CA THR A 37 13.62 -0.99 -20.95
C THR A 37 14.59 0.14 -21.29
N GLY A 38 15.41 -0.03 -22.35
CA GLY A 38 16.44 0.96 -22.71
C GLY A 38 15.94 2.35 -23.14
N ARG A 39 14.61 2.54 -23.23
CA ARG A 39 13.95 3.85 -23.46
C ARG A 39 12.67 3.90 -22.62
N PRO A 40 12.79 4.12 -21.30
CA PRO A 40 11.61 4.14 -20.45
C PRO A 40 10.79 5.40 -20.74
N ASP A 41 9.47 5.24 -20.84
CA ASP A 41 8.56 6.37 -20.87
C ASP A 41 8.57 7.07 -19.50
N GLN A 42 9.26 8.20 -19.43
CA GLN A 42 9.44 8.99 -18.21
C GLN A 42 8.10 9.49 -17.64
N LEU A 43 7.10 9.76 -18.48
CA LEU A 43 5.78 10.19 -18.02
C LEU A 43 5.08 9.05 -17.30
N THR A 44 5.11 7.86 -17.91
CA THR A 44 4.56 6.64 -17.33
C THR A 44 5.27 6.25 -16.03
N LEU A 45 6.61 6.30 -15.99
CA LEU A 45 7.38 6.07 -14.77
C LEU A 45 7.00 7.04 -13.64
N ARG A 46 6.89 8.35 -13.94
CA ARG A 46 6.47 9.34 -12.92
C ARG A 46 5.07 9.05 -12.39
N ARG A 47 4.14 8.65 -13.26
CA ARG A 47 2.78 8.29 -12.87
C ARG A 47 2.77 7.05 -11.96
N LEU A 48 3.52 6.01 -12.31
CA LEU A 48 3.63 4.80 -11.50
C LEU A 48 4.27 5.09 -10.14
N LYS A 49 5.38 5.84 -10.10
CA LYS A 49 6.02 6.23 -8.83
C LYS A 49 5.08 7.04 -7.93
N LYS A 50 4.26 7.93 -8.49
CA LYS A 50 3.23 8.68 -7.75
C LYS A 50 2.14 7.76 -7.18
N GLN A 51 1.69 6.77 -7.96
CA GLN A 51 0.74 5.76 -7.48
C GLN A 51 1.34 4.91 -6.36
N LYS A 52 2.60 4.48 -6.51
CA LYS A 52 3.34 3.73 -5.48
C LYS A 52 3.42 4.51 -4.17
N LEU A 53 3.73 5.80 -4.23
CA LEU A 53 3.76 6.66 -3.06
C LEU A 53 2.38 6.75 -2.39
N ALA A 54 1.31 6.95 -3.16
CA ALA A 54 -0.05 7.00 -2.61
C ALA A 54 -0.50 5.68 -1.97
N LEU A 55 -0.08 4.52 -2.51
CA LEU A 55 -0.32 3.22 -1.89
C LEU A 55 0.45 3.08 -0.58
N LYS A 56 1.72 3.49 -0.55
CA LYS A 56 2.54 3.51 0.67
C LYS A 56 1.88 4.36 1.75
N ASP A 57 1.42 5.57 1.42
CA ASP A 57 0.75 6.46 2.38
C ASP A 57 -0.55 5.84 2.94
N GLN A 58 -1.28 5.08 2.12
CA GLN A 58 -2.48 4.36 2.57
C GLN A 58 -2.14 3.17 3.47
N ILE A 59 -1.07 2.43 3.14
CA ILE A 59 -0.55 1.34 3.96
C ILE A 59 -0.20 1.86 5.36
N VAL A 60 0.60 2.93 5.43
CA VAL A 60 1.01 3.54 6.71
C VAL A 60 -0.21 3.97 7.52
N LYS A 61 -1.20 4.63 6.90
CA LYS A 61 -2.43 5.03 7.61
C LYS A 61 -3.22 3.86 8.19
N ILE A 62 -3.23 2.70 7.53
CA ILE A 62 -3.93 1.50 8.01
C ILE A 62 -3.09 0.80 9.07
N GLU A 63 -1.77 0.77 8.91
CA GLU A 63 -0.84 0.26 9.92
C GLU A 63 -0.93 1.08 11.21
N ASP A 64 -0.98 2.41 11.14
CA ASP A 64 -1.17 3.30 12.30
C ASP A 64 -2.49 3.04 13.03
N GLN A 65 -3.56 2.71 12.28
CA GLN A 65 -4.86 2.35 12.86
C GLN A 65 -4.85 0.97 13.54
N LEU A 66 -4.06 0.02 13.02
CA LEU A 66 -3.94 -1.33 13.55
C LEU A 66 -2.89 -1.45 14.66
N ILE A 67 -1.90 -0.56 14.69
CA ILE A 67 -0.76 -0.56 15.60
C ILE A 67 -0.67 0.82 16.31
N PRO A 68 -1.67 1.22 17.09
CA PRO A 68 -1.63 2.52 17.78
C PRO A 68 -0.55 2.61 18.89
N ASP A 69 0.11 1.51 19.27
CA ASP A 69 0.82 1.38 20.57
C ASP A 69 2.36 1.25 20.51
N ILE A 70 3.01 1.50 19.35
CA ILE A 70 4.48 1.34 19.21
C ILE A 70 5.21 2.69 18.96
N ILE A 71 4.48 3.79 18.73
CA ILE A 71 5.05 5.12 18.48
C ILE A 71 4.40 6.18 19.42
N ALA A 72 4.33 5.89 20.72
CA ALA A 72 3.98 6.85 21.79
C ALA A 72 5.08 6.87 22.87
#